data_AF-A0A3N2NET4-F1
#
_entry.id   AF-A0A3N2NET4-F1
#
_cell.length_a   1.000
_cell.length_b   1.000
_cell.length_c   1.000
_cell.angle_alpha   90.00
_cell.angle_beta   90.00
_cell.angle_gamma   90.00
#
_symmetry.space_group_name_H-M   'P 1'
#
loop_
_entity.id
_entity.type
_entity.pdbx_description
1 polymer ?
#
loop_
_entity_poly.entity_id
_entity_poly.type
_entity_poly.pdbx_seq_one_letter_code
_entity_poly.pdbx_strand_id
1 'polypeptide(L)'
;MDDMVTKKVIQTLYRQFKKPPKSPDELNIGLLFDYALDNHGIFIDEENIYIGSVEPSSPFASIALKRIHEIVEFETVIAIVLPAAIVFLNKEDSEVNIHLRLEDDRPSMWQRLREAIAN
;
A
#
# COMPACT_ATOMS: atom_id res chain seq x y z
N MET A 1 6.08 13.44 2.52
CA MET A 1 5.38 12.39 3.30
C MET A 1 4.64 13.10 4.41
N ASP A 2 3.31 13.21 4.27
CA ASP A 2 2.44 13.86 5.26
C ASP A 2 2.64 13.31 6.67
N ASP A 3 2.38 14.16 7.67
CA ASP A 3 2.52 13.85 9.10
C ASP A 3 1.66 12.65 9.54
N MET A 4 0.66 12.26 8.72
CA MET A 4 -0.26 11.16 8.99
C MET A 4 0.26 9.78 8.52
N VAL A 5 1.08 9.70 7.46
CA VAL A 5 1.68 8.42 6.99
C VAL A 5 3.03 8.20 7.68
N THR A 6 3.00 8.08 9.00
CA THR A 6 4.20 7.86 9.80
C THR A 6 4.77 6.44 9.61
N LYS A 7 6.05 6.25 9.96
CA LYS A 7 6.67 4.91 10.02
C LYS A 7 5.84 3.90 10.84
N LYS A 8 5.18 4.36 11.90
CA LYS A 8 4.33 3.52 12.77
C LYS A 8 3.05 3.07 12.05
N VAL A 9 2.43 3.94 11.24
CA VAL A 9 1.27 3.60 10.41
C VAL A 9 1.67 2.57 9.36
N ILE A 10 2.77 2.81 8.64
CA ILE A 10 3.32 1.88 7.64
C ILE A 10 3.54 0.48 8.24
N GLN A 11 4.21 0.40 9.40
CA GLN A 11 4.42 -0.87 10.10
C GLN A 11 3.12 -1.54 10.53
N THR A 12 2.10 -0.74 10.88
CA THR A 12 0.79 -1.24 11.27
C THR A 12 0.05 -1.84 10.07
N LEU A 13 0.07 -1.17 8.92
CA LEU A 13 -0.48 -1.68 7.66
C LEU A 13 0.13 -3.03 7.29
N TYR A 14 1.47 -3.16 7.28
CA TYR A 14 2.13 -4.43 7.00
C TYR A 14 1.82 -5.56 8.00
N ARG A 15 1.55 -5.21 9.26
CA ARG A 15 1.21 -6.19 10.30
C ARG A 15 -0.24 -6.64 10.19
N GLN A 16 -1.15 -5.70 9.98
CA GLN A 16 -2.59 -5.96 9.88
C GLN A 16 -2.91 -6.70 8.59
N PHE A 17 -2.38 -6.24 7.46
CA PHE A 17 -2.61 -6.79 6.13
C PHE A 17 -1.43 -7.68 5.71
N LYS A 18 -1.03 -8.60 6.60
CA LYS A 18 0.07 -9.56 6.32
C LYS A 18 -0.35 -10.63 5.31
N LYS A 19 -1.64 -10.97 5.26
CA LYS A 19 -2.21 -11.98 4.36
C LYS A 19 -3.11 -11.28 3.34
N PRO A 20 -3.16 -11.76 2.10
CA PRO A 20 -4.11 -11.26 1.12
C PRO A 20 -5.56 -11.60 1.53
N PRO A 21 -6.56 -10.88 0.96
CA PRO A 21 -7.96 -11.28 1.07
C PRO A 21 -8.20 -12.65 0.43
N LYS A 22 -9.37 -13.24 0.67
CA LYS A 22 -9.71 -14.53 0.06
C LYS A 22 -9.98 -14.40 -1.44
N SER A 23 -10.54 -13.28 -1.85
CA SER A 23 -10.81 -12.90 -3.24
C SER A 23 -10.53 -11.40 -3.40
N PRO A 24 -10.09 -10.93 -4.58
CA PRO A 24 -10.05 -9.50 -4.90
C PRO A 24 -11.38 -8.78 -4.68
N ASP A 25 -12.52 -9.46 -4.73
CA ASP A 25 -13.84 -8.87 -4.51
C ASP A 25 -14.05 -8.32 -3.08
N GLU A 26 -13.21 -8.74 -2.12
CA GLU A 26 -13.22 -8.22 -0.75
C GLU A 26 -12.50 -6.86 -0.64
N LEU A 27 -11.74 -6.46 -1.66
CA LEU A 27 -11.03 -5.17 -1.69
C LEU A 27 -12.01 -4.01 -1.89
N ASN A 28 -11.80 -2.92 -1.16
CA ASN A 28 -12.57 -1.69 -1.38
C ASN A 28 -12.04 -0.90 -2.59
N ILE A 29 -12.16 -1.49 -3.78
CA ILE A 29 -11.72 -0.90 -5.06
C ILE A 29 -12.47 0.40 -5.36
N GLY A 30 -13.71 0.54 -4.87
CA GLY A 30 -14.52 1.76 -4.98
C GLY A 30 -13.77 3.04 -4.62
N LEU A 31 -12.93 2.99 -3.59
CA LEU A 31 -12.12 4.13 -3.12
C LEU A 31 -11.21 4.72 -4.22
N LEU A 32 -10.71 3.89 -5.14
CA LEU A 32 -9.82 4.37 -6.19
C LEU A 32 -10.56 5.22 -7.23
N PHE A 33 -11.86 4.96 -7.44
CA PHE A 33 -12.67 5.75 -8.36
C PHE A 33 -13.04 7.10 -7.75
N ASP A 34 -13.30 7.15 -6.45
CA ASP A 34 -13.77 8.36 -5.77
C ASP A 34 -12.71 9.47 -5.72
N TYR A 35 -11.41 9.11 -5.59
CA TYR A 35 -10.36 10.09 -5.35
C TYR A 35 -9.16 10.02 -6.31
N ALA A 36 -8.90 8.86 -6.94
CA ALA A 36 -7.69 8.67 -7.73
C ALA A 36 -7.94 8.67 -9.24
N LEU A 37 -9.19 8.63 -9.70
CA LEU A 37 -9.51 8.62 -11.13
C LEU A 37 -8.99 9.88 -11.84
N ASP A 38 -9.32 11.06 -11.32
CA ASP A 38 -9.00 12.34 -11.96
C ASP A 38 -7.50 12.67 -11.88
N ASN A 39 -6.84 12.34 -10.76
CA ASN A 39 -5.46 12.74 -10.50
C ASN A 39 -4.43 11.71 -10.98
N HIS A 40 -4.76 10.42 -10.88
CA HIS A 40 -3.79 9.35 -11.13
C HIS A 40 -4.04 8.55 -12.40
N GLY A 41 -5.14 8.79 -13.10
CA GLY A 41 -5.50 8.04 -14.31
C GLY A 41 -5.69 6.56 -14.02
N ILE A 42 -6.44 6.24 -12.96
CA ILE A 42 -6.71 4.86 -12.57
C ILE A 42 -7.56 4.17 -13.62
N PHE A 43 -7.10 3.01 -14.08
CA PHE A 43 -7.86 2.10 -14.92
C PHE A 43 -7.78 0.70 -14.33
N ILE A 44 -8.87 -0.05 -14.36
CA ILE A 44 -8.95 -1.39 -13.78
C ILE A 44 -9.55 -2.33 -14.81
N ASP A 45 -8.90 -3.46 -15.04
CA ASP A 45 -9.44 -4.58 -15.80
C ASP A 45 -9.73 -5.78 -14.89
N GLU A 46 -9.97 -6.96 -15.46
CA GLU A 46 -10.31 -8.17 -14.71
C GLU A 46 -9.20 -8.64 -13.75
N GLU A 47 -7.94 -8.31 -14.02
CA GLU A 47 -6.79 -8.85 -13.29
C GLU A 47 -5.89 -7.79 -12.65
N ASN A 48 -5.89 -6.54 -13.15
CA ASN A 48 -4.90 -5.52 -12.82
C ASN A 48 -5.51 -4.14 -12.61
N ILE A 49 -4.83 -3.37 -11.76
CA ILE A 49 -4.98 -1.92 -11.63
C ILE A 49 -3.82 -1.26 -12.38
N TYR A 50 -4.13 -0.24 -13.16
CA TYR A 50 -3.18 0.60 -13.87
C TYR A 50 -3.20 2.00 -13.29
N ILE A 51 -2.01 2.58 -13.10
CA ILE A 51 -1.83 3.90 -12.46
C ILE A 51 -1.09 4.81 -13.44
N GLY A 52 -1.82 5.64 -14.18
CA GLY A 52 -1.26 6.51 -15.23
C GLY A 52 -0.27 7.59 -14.75
N SER A 53 -0.34 7.96 -13.48
CA SER A 53 0.62 8.87 -12.82
C SER A 53 1.96 8.20 -12.45
N VAL A 54 2.10 6.88 -12.65
CA VAL A 54 3.35 6.15 -12.45
C VAL A 54 4.02 5.89 -13.80
N GLU A 55 5.35 6.04 -13.86
CA GLU A 55 6.12 5.79 -15.08
C GLU A 55 5.84 4.38 -15.63
N PRO A 56 5.51 4.21 -16.94
CA PRO A 56 5.15 2.90 -17.49
C PRO A 56 6.21 1.79 -17.36
N SER A 57 7.48 2.15 -17.20
CA SER A 57 8.58 1.20 -16.98
C SER A 57 8.60 0.64 -15.54
N SER A 58 7.94 1.33 -14.62
CA SER A 58 7.86 0.96 -13.21
C SER A 58 6.97 -0.26 -13.01
N PRO A 59 7.36 -1.20 -12.13
CA PRO A 59 6.51 -2.34 -11.77
C PRO A 59 5.27 -1.94 -10.96
N PHE A 60 5.13 -0.65 -10.60
CA PHE A 60 3.96 -0.11 -9.91
C PHE A 60 2.97 0.60 -10.84
N ALA A 61 3.30 0.75 -12.13
CA ALA A 61 2.35 1.27 -13.12
C ALA A 61 1.21 0.29 -13.42
N SER A 62 1.43 -1.01 -13.19
CA SER A 62 0.41 -2.05 -13.25
C SER A 62 0.56 -3.01 -12.08
N ILE A 63 -0.51 -3.19 -11.32
CA ILE A 63 -0.55 -4.00 -10.10
C ILE A 63 -1.65 -5.04 -10.25
N ALA A 64 -1.28 -6.32 -10.25
CA ALA A 64 -2.25 -7.40 -10.25
C ALA A 64 -3.11 -7.38 -8.97
N LEU A 65 -4.43 -7.42 -9.12
CA LEU A 65 -5.43 -7.40 -8.05
C LEU A 65 -5.14 -8.48 -7.00
N LYS A 66 -4.76 -9.68 -7.42
CA LYS A 66 -4.38 -10.81 -6.53
C LYS A 66 -3.17 -10.54 -5.62
N ARG A 67 -2.38 -9.50 -5.92
CA ARG A 67 -1.24 -9.08 -5.09
C ARG A 67 -1.60 -7.98 -4.10
N ILE A 68 -2.78 -7.38 -4.21
CA ILE A 68 -3.23 -6.34 -3.29
C ILE A 68 -3.74 -7.02 -2.03
N HIS A 69 -3.18 -6.63 -0.90
CA HIS A 69 -3.62 -7.12 0.41
C HIS A 69 -4.74 -6.26 0.98
N GLU A 70 -4.73 -4.95 0.73
CA GLU A 70 -5.78 -4.02 1.14
C GLU A 70 -5.68 -2.69 0.38
N ILE A 71 -6.80 -1.97 0.29
CA ILE A 71 -6.85 -0.55 -0.11
C ILE A 71 -7.36 0.25 1.11
N VAL A 72 -6.55 1.16 1.62
CA VAL A 72 -6.87 1.94 2.82
C VAL A 72 -6.95 3.42 2.49
N GLU A 73 -8.07 4.03 2.87
CA GLU A 73 -8.25 5.47 2.79
C GLU A 73 -7.63 6.18 4.01
N PHE A 74 -6.89 7.24 3.72
CA PHE A 74 -6.35 8.20 4.67
C PHE A 74 -6.89 9.60 4.30
N GLU A 75 -6.74 10.60 5.17
CA GLU A 75 -7.20 11.97 4.93
C GLU A 75 -6.71 12.53 3.58
N THR A 76 -5.41 12.50 3.32
CA THR A 76 -4.79 13.10 2.13
C THR A 76 -4.38 12.09 1.05
N VAL A 77 -4.36 10.79 1.36
CA VAL A 77 -3.88 9.74 0.43
C VAL A 77 -4.77 8.50 0.42
N ILE A 78 -4.65 7.69 -0.63
CA ILE A 78 -5.07 6.29 -0.64
C ILE A 78 -3.83 5.40 -0.63
N ALA A 79 -3.80 4.39 0.25
CA ALA A 79 -2.74 3.41 0.34
C ALA A 79 -3.16 2.07 -0.29
N ILE A 80 -2.45 1.64 -1.33
CA ILE A 80 -2.55 0.29 -1.89
C ILE A 80 -1.46 -0.57 -1.24
N VAL A 81 -1.88 -1.50 -0.38
CA VAL A 81 -0.98 -2.34 0.41
C VAL A 81 -0.62 -3.60 -0.37
N LEU A 82 0.68 -3.82 -0.57
CA LEU A 82 1.26 -4.98 -1.25
C LEU A 82 2.10 -5.81 -0.25
N PRO A 83 2.51 -7.06 -0.59
CA PRO A 83 3.29 -7.91 0.32
C PRO A 83 4.59 -7.28 0.84
N ALA A 84 5.24 -6.49 -0.03
CA ALA A 84 6.56 -5.90 0.21
C ALA A 84 6.63 -4.41 -0.18
N ALA A 85 5.50 -3.78 -0.43
CA ALA A 85 5.44 -2.36 -0.75
C ALA A 85 4.10 -1.76 -0.31
N ILE A 86 4.04 -0.43 -0.17
CA ILE A 86 2.79 0.31 -0.09
C ILE A 86 2.89 1.44 -1.10
N VAL A 87 1.90 1.56 -1.99
CA VAL A 87 1.78 2.64 -2.96
C VAL A 87 0.79 3.64 -2.39
N PHE A 88 1.25 4.87 -2.16
CA PHE A 88 0.42 5.97 -1.68
C PHE A 88 0.10 6.90 -2.85
N LEU A 89 -1.20 7.09 -3.08
CA LEU A 89 -1.77 7.96 -4.10
C LEU A 89 -2.32 9.22 -3.43
N ASN A 90 -1.84 10.40 -3.80
CA ASN A 90 -2.35 11.66 -3.27
C ASN A 90 -3.79 11.94 -3.76
N LYS A 91 -4.66 12.40 -2.87
CA LYS A 91 -6.04 12.75 -3.26
C LYS A 91 -6.16 14.12 -3.93
N GLU A 92 -5.17 14.98 -3.79
CA GLU A 92 -5.21 16.37 -4.27
C GLU A 92 -4.40 16.59 -5.56
N ASP A 93 -3.44 15.71 -5.86
CA ASP A 93 -2.57 15.81 -7.02
C ASP A 93 -2.11 14.43 -7.54
N SER A 94 -1.27 14.42 -8.58
CA SER A 94 -0.78 13.19 -9.19
C SER A 94 0.47 12.59 -8.50
N GLU A 95 0.86 13.06 -7.32
CA GLU A 95 2.05 12.57 -6.62
C GLU A 95 1.85 11.13 -6.11
N VAL A 96 2.79 10.26 -6.46
CA VAL A 96 2.80 8.87 -6.01
C VAL A 96 4.03 8.61 -5.15
N ASN A 97 3.81 8.14 -3.92
CA ASN A 97 4.87 7.76 -3.01
C ASN A 97 4.90 6.24 -2.84
N ILE A 98 6.05 5.61 -3.08
CA ILE A 98 6.21 4.15 -2.94
C ILE A 98 7.11 3.87 -1.75
N HIS A 99 6.57 3.18 -0.75
CA HIS A 99 7.35 2.67 0.36
C HIS A 99 7.66 1.19 0.14
N LEU A 100 8.94 0.84 0.00
CA LEU A 100 9.40 -0.55 -0.11
C LEU A 100 9.72 -1.10 1.28
N ARG A 101 9.23 -2.30 1.57
CA ARG A 101 9.58 -3.03 2.79
C ARG A 101 10.99 -3.58 2.68
N LEU A 102 11.95 -2.92 3.32
CA LEU A 102 13.30 -3.46 3.46
C LEU A 102 13.32 -4.56 4.53
N GLU A 103 14.22 -5.53 4.38
CA GLU A 103 14.27 -6.70 5.27
C GLU A 103 14.49 -6.33 6.74
N ASP A 104 15.13 -5.18 7.00
CA ASP A 104 15.43 -4.61 8.32
C ASP A 104 14.22 -3.97 9.02
N ASP A 105 13.12 -3.69 8.30
CA ASP A 105 11.87 -3.17 8.89
C ASP A 105 10.99 -4.27 9.49
N ARG A 106 11.46 -5.52 9.52
CA ARG A 106 10.91 -6.54 10.40
C ARG A 106 11.43 -6.25 11.81
N PRO A 107 10.61 -5.86 12.80
CA PRO A 107 11.02 -5.97 14.19
C PRO A 107 11.32 -7.44 14.41
N SER A 108 12.63 -7.75 14.43
CA SER A 108 13.11 -9.11 14.47
C SER A 108 12.46 -9.72 15.69
N MET A 109 11.65 -10.76 15.51
CA MET A 109 11.02 -11.44 16.66
C MET A 109 12.11 -11.87 17.67
N TRP A 110 13.35 -12.01 17.22
CA TRP A 110 14.57 -12.14 18.03
C TRP A 110 14.94 -10.93 18.89
N GLN A 111 14.69 -9.70 18.43
CA GLN A 111 14.94 -8.49 19.21
C GLN A 111 13.95 -8.40 20.38
N ARG A 112 12.67 -8.70 20.13
CA ARG A 112 11.64 -8.79 21.18
C ARG A 112 11.90 -9.95 22.15
N LEU A 113 12.42 -11.07 21.66
CA LEU A 113 12.82 -12.20 22.50
C LEU A 113 14.07 -11.87 23.34
N ARG A 114 15.08 -11.19 22.77
CA ARG A 114 16.27 -10.75 23.52
C ARG A 114 15.91 -9.76 24.62
N GLU A 115 15.02 -8.82 24.35
CA GLU A 115 14.53 -7.85 25.35
C GLU A 115 13.72 -8.54 26.47
N ALA A 116 12.97 -9.59 26.16
CA ALA A 116 12.20 -10.35 27.15
C ALA A 116 13.05 -11.28 28.04
N ILE A 117 14.23 -11.71 27.57
CA ILE A 117 15.16 -12.55 28.33
C ILE A 117 16.18 -11.71 29.12
N ALA A 118 16.40 -10.45 28.73
CA ALA A 118 17.33 -9.54 29.39
C ALA A 118 16.71 -8.74 30.56
N ASN A 119 15.44 -8.99 30.90
CA ASN A 119 14.74 -8.45 32.08
C ASN A 119 14.53 -9.53 33.14
#